data_AF-A0A5B1BMX3-F1
#
_entry.id   AF-A0A5B1BMX3-F1
#
_cell.length_a   1.000
_cell.length_b   1.000
_cell.length_c   1.000
_cell.angle_alpha   90.00
_cell.angle_beta   90.00
_cell.angle_gamma   90.00
#
_symmetry.space_group_name_H-M   'P 1'
#
loop_
_entity.id
_entity.type
_entity.pdbx_description
1 polymer ?
#
loop_
_entity_poly.entity_id
_entity_poly.type
_entity_poly.pdbx_seq_one_letter_code
_entity_poly.pdbx_strand_id
1 'polypeptide(L)'
;MAGTDAAARELLRDAFTRLIEHADDLTDGLTDDTADYRPTPTANSIAWLLWHSARVQDIQVAHLAGAEQVWTRDGWVDRFGLDLPRNDTGYGHSAEHVAKVRAPADLLSGYYHAVHQLTTEYVAGIDAAELARIVDTNWDPPVTASMRLVSIVDDCAQHLGQAAYLRGIAQ
;
A
#
# COMPACT_ATOMS: atom_id res chain seq x y z
N MET A 1 -12.36 26.55 9.51
CA MET A 1 -12.67 25.15 9.17
C MET A 1 -12.36 24.90 7.71
N ALA A 2 -13.10 25.47 6.74
CA ALA A 2 -12.83 25.24 5.30
C ALA A 2 -11.36 25.42 4.85
N GLY A 3 -10.63 26.43 5.38
CA GLY A 3 -9.21 26.61 5.07
C GLY A 3 -8.28 25.57 5.73
N THR A 4 -8.65 25.05 6.91
CA THR A 4 -7.92 23.99 7.61
C THR A 4 -8.16 22.63 6.95
N ASP A 5 -9.41 22.37 6.53
CA ASP A 5 -9.77 21.14 5.82
C ASP A 5 -9.02 21.07 4.47
N ALA A 6 -8.97 22.18 3.73
CA ALA A 6 -8.20 22.26 2.48
C ALA A 6 -6.70 21.96 2.69
N ALA A 7 -6.08 22.55 3.72
CA ALA A 7 -4.68 22.30 4.04
C ALA A 7 -4.41 20.83 4.43
N ALA A 8 -5.31 20.21 5.21
CA ALA A 8 -5.20 18.80 5.58
C ALA A 8 -5.29 17.89 4.35
N ARG A 9 -6.25 18.15 3.44
CA ARG A 9 -6.38 17.41 2.17
C ARG A 9 -5.15 17.56 1.29
N GLU A 10 -4.58 18.76 1.21
CA GLU A 10 -3.36 19.00 0.42
C GLU A 10 -2.18 18.21 0.97
N LEU A 11 -1.96 18.23 2.29
CA LEU A 11 -0.89 17.46 2.94
C LEU A 11 -1.06 15.95 2.73
N LEU A 12 -2.28 15.44 2.91
CA LEU A 12 -2.57 14.01 2.72
C LEU A 12 -2.41 13.61 1.26
N ARG A 13 -2.90 14.44 0.32
CA ARG A 13 -2.74 14.20 -1.11
C ARG A 13 -1.26 14.12 -1.49
N ASP A 14 -0.44 15.08 -1.07
CA ASP A 14 1.01 15.06 -1.34
C ASP A 14 1.68 13.82 -0.74
N ALA A 15 1.35 13.49 0.51
CA ALA A 15 1.89 12.31 1.18
C ALA A 15 1.62 11.01 0.40
N PHE A 16 0.39 10.81 -0.09
CA PHE A 16 0.04 9.64 -0.90
C PHE A 16 0.57 9.71 -2.33
N THR A 17 0.73 10.91 -2.91
CA THR A 17 1.36 11.09 -4.24
C THR A 17 2.82 10.62 -4.21
N ARG A 18 3.58 10.91 -3.16
CA ARG A 18 4.96 10.43 -3.03
C ARG A 18 5.07 8.90 -3.03
N LEU A 19 4.08 8.20 -2.47
CA LEU A 19 4.08 6.73 -2.45
C LEU A 19 3.93 6.15 -3.86
N ILE A 20 3.04 6.71 -4.69
CA ILE A 20 2.89 6.23 -6.08
C ILE A 20 4.10 6.62 -6.93
N GLU A 21 4.70 7.80 -6.72
CA GLU A 21 5.95 8.18 -7.39
C GLU A 21 7.09 7.19 -7.06
N HIS A 22 7.22 6.78 -5.80
CA HIS A 22 8.17 5.74 -5.41
C HIS A 22 7.86 4.38 -6.03
N ALA A 23 6.59 3.98 -6.12
CA ALA A 23 6.20 2.75 -6.77
C ALA A 23 6.51 2.77 -8.27
N ASP A 24 6.30 3.91 -8.94
CA ASP A 24 6.65 4.12 -10.35
C ASP A 24 8.16 4.03 -10.57
N ASP A 25 8.95 4.74 -9.75
CA ASP A 25 10.41 4.66 -9.80
C ASP A 25 10.91 3.22 -9.59
N LEU A 26 10.31 2.49 -8.64
CA LEU A 26 10.65 1.11 -8.33
C LEU A 26 10.27 0.10 -9.41
N THR A 27 9.25 0.40 -10.21
CA THR A 27 8.76 -0.51 -11.27
C THR A 27 9.33 -0.17 -12.64
N ASP A 28 9.84 1.04 -12.86
CA ASP A 28 10.51 1.41 -14.11
C ASP A 28 11.73 0.51 -14.39
N GLY A 29 11.69 -0.24 -15.49
CA GLY A 29 12.75 -1.17 -15.88
C GLY A 29 12.99 -2.33 -14.91
N LEU A 30 12.06 -2.61 -13.99
CA LEU A 30 12.17 -3.73 -13.06
C LEU A 30 11.96 -5.07 -13.80
N THR A 31 12.98 -5.92 -13.82
CA THR A 31 12.89 -7.28 -14.37
C THR A 31 12.34 -8.25 -13.32
N ASP A 32 11.76 -9.37 -13.76
CA ASP A 32 11.27 -10.42 -12.86
C ASP A 32 12.40 -10.95 -11.95
N ASP A 33 13.61 -11.12 -12.47
CA ASP A 33 14.77 -11.57 -11.69
C ASP A 33 15.13 -10.60 -10.56
N THR A 34 15.08 -9.29 -10.82
CA THR A 34 15.31 -8.26 -9.80
C THR A 34 14.11 -8.14 -8.86
N ALA A 35 12.87 -8.25 -9.36
CA ALA A 35 11.66 -8.20 -8.56
C ALA A 35 11.61 -9.34 -7.52
N ASP A 36 12.06 -10.53 -7.91
CA ASP A 36 12.10 -11.74 -7.08
C ASP A 36 13.39 -11.85 -6.24
N TYR A 37 14.36 -10.94 -6.41
CA TYR A 37 15.63 -10.97 -5.69
C TYR A 37 15.43 -10.87 -4.17
N ARG A 38 16.18 -11.71 -3.44
CA ARG A 38 16.21 -11.74 -1.98
C ARG A 38 17.66 -11.85 -1.51
N PRO A 39 18.19 -10.89 -0.72
CA PRO A 39 19.57 -10.94 -0.25
C PRO A 39 19.82 -12.05 0.77
N THR A 40 18.77 -12.54 1.42
CA THR A 40 18.82 -13.71 2.31
C THR A 40 17.57 -14.58 2.11
N PRO A 41 17.59 -15.86 2.52
CA PRO A 41 16.42 -16.74 2.44
C PRO A 41 15.20 -16.28 3.25
N THR A 42 15.36 -15.30 4.14
CA THR A 42 14.28 -14.76 5.00
C THR A 42 13.89 -13.33 4.65
N ALA A 43 14.65 -12.63 3.81
CA ALA A 43 14.34 -11.26 3.39
C ALA A 43 13.06 -11.22 2.53
N ASN A 44 12.36 -10.09 2.52
CA ASN A 44 11.29 -9.85 1.55
C ASN A 44 11.88 -9.59 0.16
N SER A 45 11.15 -9.94 -0.90
CA SER A 45 11.50 -9.54 -2.27
C SER A 45 10.93 -8.15 -2.60
N ILE A 46 11.41 -7.54 -3.69
CA ILE A 46 10.88 -6.25 -4.16
C ILE A 46 9.41 -6.40 -4.57
N ALA A 47 9.06 -7.49 -5.28
CA ALA A 47 7.68 -7.79 -5.66
C ALA A 47 6.77 -7.90 -4.43
N TRP A 48 7.24 -8.59 -3.38
CA TRP A 48 6.48 -8.71 -2.13
C TRP A 48 6.29 -7.34 -1.46
N LEU A 49 7.32 -6.50 -1.40
CA LEU A 49 7.25 -5.19 -0.74
C LEU A 49 6.28 -4.24 -1.45
N LEU A 50 6.29 -4.20 -2.78
CA LEU A 50 5.35 -3.43 -3.60
C LEU A 50 3.91 -3.93 -3.45
N TRP A 51 3.71 -5.25 -3.54
CA TRP A 51 2.38 -5.85 -3.37
C TRP A 51 1.84 -5.64 -1.95
N HIS A 52 2.66 -5.89 -0.93
CA HIS A 52 2.28 -5.76 0.48
C HIS A 52 1.84 -4.34 0.82
N SER A 53 2.66 -3.34 0.47
CA SER A 53 2.33 -1.93 0.71
C SER A 53 1.04 -1.52 0.01
N ALA A 54 0.84 -1.90 -1.26
CA ALA A 54 -0.42 -1.66 -1.97
C ALA A 54 -1.62 -2.40 -1.32
N ARG A 55 -1.46 -3.65 -0.86
CA ARG A 55 -2.51 -4.40 -0.15
C ARG A 55 -2.89 -3.75 1.18
N VAL A 56 -1.91 -3.29 1.94
CA VAL A 56 -2.11 -2.62 3.24
C VAL A 56 -2.77 -1.26 3.06
N GLN A 57 -2.38 -0.48 2.04
CA GLN A 57 -3.06 0.76 1.70
C GLN A 57 -4.50 0.50 1.26
N ASP A 58 -4.73 -0.45 0.35
CA ASP A 58 -6.07 -0.78 -0.16
C ASP A 58 -7.04 -1.17 0.96
N ILE A 59 -6.70 -2.21 1.74
CA ILE A 59 -7.60 -2.73 2.77
C ILE A 59 -7.97 -1.68 3.81
N GLN A 60 -7.02 -0.83 4.19
CA GLN A 60 -7.23 0.17 5.23
C GLN A 60 -7.95 1.41 4.71
N VAL A 61 -7.62 1.90 3.51
CA VAL A 61 -8.34 3.03 2.89
C VAL A 61 -9.76 2.62 2.52
N ALA A 62 -9.97 1.42 1.97
CA ALA A 62 -11.31 0.91 1.67
C ALA A 62 -12.16 0.81 2.95
N HIS A 63 -11.60 0.34 4.06
CA HIS A 63 -12.28 0.37 5.36
C HIS A 63 -12.68 1.81 5.73
N LEU A 64 -11.73 2.75 5.71
CA LEU A 64 -12.01 4.15 6.05
C LEU A 64 -13.13 4.74 5.17
N ALA A 65 -13.10 4.48 3.88
CA ALA A 65 -14.09 4.94 2.90
C ALA A 65 -15.43 4.21 2.96
N GLY A 66 -15.55 3.11 3.72
CA GLY A 66 -16.71 2.22 3.67
C GLY A 66 -16.91 1.57 2.29
N ALA A 67 -15.83 1.37 1.54
CA ALA A 67 -15.82 0.84 0.19
C ALA A 67 -15.36 -0.62 0.16
N GLU A 68 -15.65 -1.32 -0.94
CA GLU A 68 -14.99 -2.58 -1.24
C GLU A 68 -13.52 -2.32 -1.64
N GLN A 69 -12.62 -3.22 -1.21
CA GLN A 69 -11.21 -3.22 -1.60
C GLN A 69 -11.06 -3.25 -3.12
N VAL A 70 -10.17 -2.43 -3.66
CA VAL A 70 -9.79 -2.44 -5.08
C VAL A 70 -9.39 -3.83 -5.51
N TRP A 71 -8.65 -4.54 -4.64
CA TRP A 71 -8.19 -5.91 -4.83
C TRP A 71 -9.26 -6.88 -5.31
N THR A 72 -10.45 -6.85 -4.70
CA THR A 72 -11.57 -7.72 -5.08
C THR A 72 -12.49 -7.06 -6.09
N ARG A 73 -12.86 -5.80 -5.86
CA ARG A 73 -13.79 -5.02 -6.69
C ARG A 73 -13.39 -5.01 -8.16
N ASP A 74 -12.09 -4.80 -8.43
CA ASP A 74 -11.56 -4.65 -9.80
C ASP A 74 -10.89 -5.92 -10.32
N GLY A 75 -10.97 -7.04 -9.57
CA GLY A 75 -10.46 -8.34 -9.98
C GLY A 75 -8.94 -8.48 -9.96
N TRP A 76 -8.21 -7.62 -9.25
CA TRP A 76 -6.75 -7.74 -9.12
C TRP A 76 -6.33 -9.06 -8.48
N VAL A 77 -7.12 -9.57 -7.54
CA VAL A 77 -6.92 -10.90 -6.94
C VAL A 77 -6.78 -12.02 -7.98
N ASP A 78 -7.55 -11.96 -9.06
CA ASP A 78 -7.52 -12.96 -10.12
C ASP A 78 -6.37 -12.72 -11.11
N ARG A 79 -6.04 -11.44 -11.37
CA ARG A 79 -4.90 -11.08 -12.23
C ARG A 79 -3.56 -11.47 -11.60
N PHE A 80 -3.44 -11.30 -10.28
CA PHE A 80 -2.26 -11.71 -9.52
C PHE A 80 -2.17 -13.23 -9.35
N GLY A 81 -3.30 -13.92 -9.12
CA GLY A 81 -3.35 -15.38 -9.12
C GLY A 81 -2.40 -16.06 -8.13
N LEU A 82 -2.09 -15.41 -7.01
CA LEU A 82 -1.11 -15.91 -6.03
C LEU A 82 -1.61 -17.20 -5.36
N ASP A 83 -0.69 -18.12 -5.07
CA ASP A 83 -0.96 -19.32 -4.26
C ASP A 83 -1.06 -18.97 -2.75
N LEU A 84 -1.91 -18.01 -2.44
CA LEU A 84 -2.17 -17.47 -1.11
C LEU A 84 -3.69 -17.31 -0.93
N PRO A 85 -4.19 -17.20 0.31
CA PRO A 85 -5.56 -16.80 0.56
C PRO A 85 -5.96 -15.57 -0.26
N ARG A 86 -7.18 -15.57 -0.81
CA ARG A 86 -7.64 -14.49 -1.70
C ARG A 86 -7.71 -13.12 -1.01
N ASN A 87 -7.78 -13.08 0.31
CA ASN A 87 -7.79 -11.86 1.12
C ASN A 87 -6.44 -11.55 1.78
N ASP A 88 -5.36 -12.25 1.42
CA ASP A 88 -4.06 -12.07 2.03
C ASP A 88 -3.53 -10.64 1.82
N THR A 89 -2.78 -10.17 2.80
CA THR A 89 -2.13 -8.86 2.79
C THR A 89 -0.62 -8.95 2.94
N GLY A 90 -0.05 -10.12 3.27
CA GLY A 90 1.36 -10.26 3.61
C GLY A 90 1.66 -10.25 5.11
N TYR A 91 0.72 -9.77 5.93
CA TYR A 91 0.98 -9.64 7.37
C TYR A 91 1.25 -11.00 8.02
N GLY A 92 2.40 -11.14 8.67
CA GLY A 92 2.82 -12.39 9.31
C GLY A 92 3.33 -13.47 8.34
N HIS A 93 3.64 -13.12 7.09
CA HIS A 93 4.21 -14.05 6.13
C HIS A 93 5.53 -14.69 6.62
N SER A 94 5.67 -16.00 6.35
CA SER A 94 6.93 -16.71 6.45
C SER A 94 7.75 -16.51 5.17
N ALA A 95 9.01 -16.96 5.17
CA ALA A 95 9.85 -16.95 3.97
C ALA A 95 9.25 -17.74 2.78
N GLU A 96 8.47 -18.78 3.06
CA GLU A 96 7.75 -19.57 2.05
C GLU A 96 6.56 -18.79 1.49
N HIS A 97 5.82 -18.06 2.33
CA HIS A 97 4.74 -17.18 1.88
C HIS A 97 5.26 -16.00 1.05
N VAL A 98 6.39 -15.41 1.43
CA VAL A 98 7.06 -14.36 0.64
C VAL A 98 7.40 -14.87 -0.76
N ALA A 99 7.95 -16.08 -0.87
CA ALA A 99 8.38 -16.65 -2.16
C ALA A 99 7.21 -16.94 -3.14
N LYS A 100 5.97 -16.94 -2.64
CA LYS A 100 4.75 -17.09 -3.44
C LYS A 100 4.30 -15.78 -4.09
N VAL A 101 4.76 -14.63 -3.60
CA VAL A 101 4.41 -13.33 -4.17
C VAL A 101 5.36 -13.00 -5.32
N ARG A 102 4.95 -13.41 -6.52
CA ARG A 102 5.63 -13.15 -7.78
C ARG A 102 4.66 -12.49 -8.73
N ALA A 103 5.04 -11.36 -9.31
CA ALA A 103 4.23 -10.61 -10.25
C ALA A 103 5.13 -9.77 -11.14
N PRO A 104 4.77 -9.61 -12.43
CA PRO A 104 5.49 -8.72 -13.32
C PRO A 104 5.31 -7.26 -12.88
N ALA A 105 6.26 -6.40 -13.24
CA ALA A 105 6.32 -5.01 -12.81
C ALA A 105 5.09 -4.18 -13.20
N ASP A 106 4.51 -4.44 -14.39
CA ASP A 106 3.32 -3.77 -14.88
C ASP A 106 2.08 -4.10 -14.03
N LEU A 107 1.98 -5.33 -13.53
CA LEU A 107 0.90 -5.75 -12.66
C LEU A 107 1.02 -5.13 -11.26
N LEU A 108 2.24 -5.05 -10.73
CA LEU A 108 2.54 -4.37 -9.45
C LEU A 108 2.21 -2.88 -9.53
N SER A 109 2.74 -2.19 -10.54
CA SER A 109 2.49 -0.76 -10.78
C SER A 109 0.99 -0.51 -10.98
N GLY A 110 0.34 -1.28 -11.87
CA GLY A 110 -1.08 -1.11 -12.17
C GLY A 110 -1.98 -1.23 -10.96
N TYR A 111 -1.71 -2.19 -10.06
CA TYR A 111 -2.46 -2.31 -8.82
C TYR A 111 -2.20 -1.14 -7.88
N TYR A 112 -0.96 -0.70 -7.74
CA TYR A 112 -0.62 0.47 -6.92
C TYR A 112 -1.35 1.74 -7.39
N HIS A 113 -1.42 1.96 -8.71
CA HIS A 113 -2.18 3.07 -9.31
C HIS A 113 -3.67 2.99 -8.99
N ALA A 114 -4.27 1.81 -9.09
CA ALA A 114 -5.69 1.62 -8.76
C ALA A 114 -5.98 1.91 -7.28
N VAL A 115 -5.07 1.52 -6.38
CA VAL A 115 -5.16 1.83 -4.95
C VAL A 115 -4.95 3.34 -4.71
N HIS A 116 -4.00 3.98 -5.39
CA HIS A 116 -3.78 5.42 -5.30
C HIS A 116 -5.01 6.22 -5.75
N GLN A 117 -5.70 5.76 -6.79
CA GLN A 117 -6.95 6.38 -7.22
C GLN A 117 -8.02 6.33 -6.11
N LEU A 118 -8.28 5.16 -5.51
CA LEU A 118 -9.21 5.06 -4.38
C LEU A 118 -8.80 6.01 -3.24
N THR A 119 -7.51 6.05 -2.92
CA THR A 119 -7.00 6.90 -1.85
C THR A 119 -7.20 8.39 -2.12
N THR A 120 -6.91 8.87 -3.32
CA THR A 120 -7.08 10.29 -3.65
C THR A 120 -8.55 10.70 -3.72
N GLU A 121 -9.44 9.81 -4.18
CA GLU A 121 -10.89 9.99 -4.12
C GLU A 121 -11.37 10.12 -2.66
N TYR A 122 -10.91 9.25 -1.75
CA TYR A 122 -11.21 9.34 -0.33
C TYR A 122 -10.68 10.64 0.29
N VAL A 123 -9.41 10.99 0.03
CA VAL A 123 -8.77 12.19 0.57
C VAL A 123 -9.50 13.47 0.15
N ALA A 124 -10.04 13.53 -1.08
CA ALA A 124 -10.78 14.71 -1.55
C ALA A 124 -12.03 15.04 -0.70
N GLY A 125 -12.63 14.03 -0.05
CA GLY A 125 -13.81 14.15 0.80
C GLY A 125 -13.53 14.44 2.27
N ILE A 126 -12.28 14.36 2.74
CA ILE A 126 -11.94 14.43 4.17
C ILE A 126 -12.28 15.78 4.78
N ASP A 127 -12.89 15.81 5.96
CA ASP A 127 -13.02 17.00 6.79
C ASP A 127 -12.55 16.73 8.24
N ALA A 128 -12.59 17.76 9.09
CA ALA A 128 -12.20 17.63 10.49
C ALA A 128 -13.01 16.56 11.26
N ALA A 129 -14.28 16.34 10.93
CA ALA A 129 -15.10 15.33 11.59
C ALA A 129 -14.67 13.92 11.18
N GLU A 130 -14.38 13.73 9.89
CA GLU A 130 -13.84 12.48 9.37
C GLU A 130 -12.50 12.14 10.02
N LEU A 131 -11.57 13.10 10.10
CA LEU A 131 -10.26 12.89 10.75
C LEU A 131 -10.37 12.50 12.24
N ALA A 132 -11.41 12.96 12.94
CA ALA A 132 -11.66 12.66 14.34
C ALA A 132 -12.45 11.36 14.58
N ARG A 133 -13.00 10.75 13.52
CA ARG A 133 -13.80 9.53 13.62
C ARG A 133 -12.96 8.38 14.18
N ILE A 134 -13.48 7.70 15.19
CA ILE A 134 -12.87 6.48 15.75
C ILE A 134 -13.14 5.33 14.78
N VAL A 135 -12.08 4.63 14.37
CA VAL A 135 -12.12 3.54 13.39
C VAL A 135 -11.69 2.19 13.98
N ASP A 136 -11.04 2.19 15.14
CA ASP A 136 -10.67 0.98 15.85
C ASP A 136 -10.67 1.21 17.37
N THR A 137 -11.53 0.50 18.08
CA THR A 137 -11.66 0.56 19.55
C THR A 137 -10.84 -0.49 20.27
N ASN A 138 -10.05 -1.30 19.56
CA ASN A 138 -9.22 -2.35 20.17
C ASN A 138 -7.87 -1.83 20.70
N TRP A 139 -7.64 -0.52 20.62
CA TRP A 139 -6.42 0.16 21.09
C TRP A 139 -6.76 1.18 22.18
N ASP A 140 -5.76 1.50 23.03
CA ASP A 140 -5.85 2.55 24.04
C ASP A 140 -4.68 3.55 23.88
N PRO A 141 -4.94 4.79 23.41
CA PRO A 141 -6.24 5.32 23.02
C PRO A 141 -6.81 4.68 21.73
N PRO A 142 -8.13 4.74 21.50
CA PRO A 142 -8.75 4.27 20.25
C PRO A 142 -8.15 4.96 19.02
N VAL A 143 -8.02 4.21 17.92
CA VAL A 143 -7.46 4.74 16.67
C VAL A 143 -8.48 5.59 15.95
N THR A 144 -8.10 6.81 15.58
CA THR A 144 -8.88 7.69 14.71
C THR A 144 -8.53 7.49 13.23
N ALA A 145 -9.38 7.98 12.32
CA ALA A 145 -9.07 8.00 10.89
C ALA A 145 -7.76 8.75 10.59
N SER A 146 -7.49 9.87 11.27
CA SER A 146 -6.22 10.59 11.12
C SER A 146 -5.00 9.76 11.52
N MET A 147 -5.06 9.06 12.66
CA MET A 147 -3.99 8.15 13.09
C MET A 147 -3.80 7.02 12.08
N ARG A 148 -4.91 6.44 11.60
CA ARG A 148 -4.87 5.37 10.60
C ARG A 148 -4.23 5.83 9.29
N LEU A 149 -4.56 7.04 8.81
CA LEU A 149 -3.95 7.60 7.61
C LEU A 149 -2.45 7.79 7.75
N VAL A 150 -1.98 8.29 8.90
CA VAL A 150 -0.54 8.39 9.21
C VAL A 150 0.11 7.01 9.21
N SER A 151 -0.51 6.00 9.84
CA SER A 151 0.01 4.64 9.86
C SER A 151 0.14 4.05 8.46
N ILE A 152 -0.84 4.27 7.57
CA ILE A 152 -0.79 3.78 6.19
C ILE A 152 0.38 4.43 5.44
N VAL A 153 0.54 5.76 5.55
CA VAL A 153 1.64 6.48 4.89
C VAL A 153 2.99 6.00 5.37
N ASP A 154 3.16 5.85 6.69
CA ASP A 154 4.41 5.39 7.31
C ASP A 154 4.78 3.96 6.86
N ASP A 155 3.82 3.02 6.95
CA ASP A 155 4.00 1.62 6.54
C ASP A 155 4.41 1.51 5.07
N CYS A 156 3.68 2.18 4.18
CA CYS A 156 4.00 2.17 2.75
C CYS A 156 5.37 2.80 2.46
N ALA A 157 5.69 3.95 3.06
CA ALA A 157 6.97 4.61 2.86
C ALA A 157 8.14 3.74 3.34
N GLN A 158 8.01 3.07 4.48
CA GLN A 158 9.04 2.15 4.98
C GLN A 158 9.26 0.97 4.03
N HIS A 159 8.20 0.35 3.53
CA HIS A 159 8.30 -0.81 2.63
C HIS A 159 8.81 -0.43 1.23
N LEU A 160 8.38 0.71 0.68
CA LEU A 160 8.93 1.24 -0.58
C LEU A 160 10.41 1.62 -0.42
N GLY A 161 10.80 2.18 0.73
CA GLY A 161 12.21 2.43 1.05
C GLY A 161 13.05 1.15 1.13
N GLN A 162 12.51 0.08 1.72
CA GLN A 162 13.15 -1.24 1.72
C GLN A 162 13.30 -1.78 0.29
N ALA A 163 12.28 -1.64 -0.55
CA ALA A 163 12.32 -2.07 -1.95
C ALA A 163 13.40 -1.30 -2.73
N ALA A 164 13.51 0.01 -2.50
CA ALA A 164 14.54 0.85 -3.12
C ALA A 164 15.95 0.43 -2.69
N TYR A 165 16.12 0.11 -1.40
CA TYR A 165 17.39 -0.39 -0.89
C TYR A 165 17.77 -1.74 -1.51
N LEU A 166 16.82 -2.69 -1.61
CA LEU A 166 17.05 -3.98 -2.27
C LEU A 166 17.37 -3.82 -3.74
N ARG A 167 16.67 -2.91 -4.44
CA ARG A 167 16.93 -2.62 -5.85
C ARG A 167 18.36 -2.11 -6.05
N GLY A 168 18.84 -1.21 -5.20
CA GLY A 168 20.22 -0.72 -5.25
C GLY A 168 21.29 -1.79 -4.97
N ILE A 169 20.94 -2.89 -4.29
CA ILE A 169 21.84 -4.05 -4.09
C ILE A 169 21.85 -4.98 -5.31
N ALA A 170 20.71 -5.13 -5.98
CA ALA A 170 20.52 -6.08 -7.08
C ALA A 170 21.03 -5.58 -8.44
N GLN A 171 21.42 -4.30 -8.52
CA GLN A 171 21.93 -3.62 -9.71
C GLN A 171 23.44 -3.74 -9.89
#